data_AF-A0A853CNS4-F1
#
_entry.id   AF-A0A853CNS4-F1
#
_cell.length_a   1.000
_cell.length_b   1.000
_cell.length_c   1.000
_cell.angle_alpha   90.00
_cell.angle_beta   90.00
_cell.angle_gamma   90.00
#
_symmetry.space_group_name_H-M   'P 1'
#
loop_
_entity.id
_entity.type
_entity.pdbx_description
1 polymer ?
#
loop_
_entity_poly.entity_id
_entity_poly.type
_entity_poly.pdbx_seq_one_letter_code
_entity_poly.pdbx_strand_id
1 'polypeptide(L)'
;MTTLDETVESVLVSESAGPEDTLLAGERTAYVRAAVAALPDRMRSIVEAIYFDDRTVTEIAEELGITHSAVSQQRSEAIRLMREGMATHYADEGDPAVIEAKTSQARRSAYLARLAQHAVAHLHPHTPTPTSARAS
;
A
#
# COMPACT_ATOMS: atom_id res chain seq x y z
N MET A 1 -21.54 22.30 54.53
CA MET A 1 -21.88 22.40 53.09
C MET A 1 -21.20 21.26 52.38
N THR A 2 -22.02 20.47 51.71
CA THR A 2 -21.81 19.12 51.19
C THR A 2 -20.65 18.98 50.19
N THR A 3 -20.07 17.78 50.24
CA THR A 3 -19.11 17.08 49.38
C THR A 3 -19.38 17.11 47.88
N LEU A 4 -18.31 17.19 47.08
CA LEU A 4 -18.07 16.44 45.82
C LEU A 4 -16.61 16.73 45.39
N ASP A 5 -15.62 15.94 45.82
CA ASP A 5 -15.08 14.81 45.05
C ASP A 5 -15.69 14.65 43.66
N GLU A 6 -15.10 15.30 42.67
CA GLU A 6 -15.26 14.88 41.29
C GLU A 6 -13.85 14.73 40.72
N THR A 7 -13.33 13.54 40.98
CA THR A 7 -12.36 12.84 40.15
C THR A 7 -12.66 13.20 38.70
N VAL A 8 -11.83 14.04 38.06
CA VAL A 8 -11.98 14.32 36.63
C VAL A 8 -11.69 13.00 35.92
N GLU A 9 -12.78 12.33 35.58
CA GLU A 9 -12.87 11.11 34.85
C GLU A 9 -11.93 11.21 33.66
N SER A 10 -10.92 10.33 33.62
CA SER A 10 -10.02 10.24 32.49
C SER A 10 -10.88 9.98 31.26
N VAL A 11 -11.06 11.01 30.44
CA VAL A 11 -11.64 10.89 29.11
C VAL A 11 -10.78 9.86 28.39
N LEU A 12 -11.30 8.63 28.31
CA LEU A 12 -10.76 7.59 27.45
C LEU A 12 -11.00 8.08 26.02
N VAL A 13 -10.03 8.82 25.50
CA VAL A 13 -9.90 9.09 24.07
C VAL A 13 -9.90 7.71 23.42
N SER A 14 -10.99 7.36 22.75
CA SER A 14 -10.98 6.16 21.92
C SER A 14 -9.94 6.40 20.84
N GLU A 15 -8.89 5.58 20.82
CA GLU A 15 -7.88 5.53 19.75
C GLU A 15 -8.47 5.00 18.41
N SER A 16 -9.78 5.12 18.23
CA SER A 16 -10.42 4.93 16.94
C SER A 16 -10.04 6.11 16.06
N ALA A 17 -9.14 5.84 15.11
CA ALA A 17 -8.73 6.77 14.08
C ALA A 17 -9.95 7.51 13.50
N GLY A 18 -9.81 8.82 13.25
CA GLY A 18 -10.91 9.62 12.72
C GLY A 18 -11.44 9.09 11.38
N PRO A 19 -12.63 9.50 10.94
CA PRO A 19 -13.15 9.12 9.62
C PRO A 19 -12.18 9.50 8.49
N GLU A 20 -11.49 10.63 8.61
CA GLU A 20 -10.42 11.07 7.70
C GLU A 20 -9.19 10.16 7.72
N ASP A 21 -8.69 9.78 8.90
CA ASP A 21 -7.57 8.87 9.04
C ASP A 21 -7.89 7.47 8.47
N THR A 22 -9.14 7.02 8.66
CA THR A 22 -9.63 5.75 8.13
C THR A 22 -9.71 5.77 6.60
N LEU A 23 -10.17 6.90 6.02
CA LEU A 23 -10.18 7.09 4.57
C LEU A 23 -8.77 7.11 3.99
N LEU A 24 -7.85 7.89 4.58
CA LEU A 24 -6.45 7.96 4.16
C LEU A 24 -5.75 6.59 4.25
N ALA A 25 -5.99 5.83 5.32
CA ALA A 25 -5.48 4.47 5.47
C ALA A 25 -6.03 3.52 4.39
N GLY A 26 -7.30 3.67 4.04
CA GLY A 26 -7.95 2.93 2.96
C GLY A 26 -7.33 3.23 1.59
N GLU A 27 -7.12 4.50 1.27
CA GLU A 27 -6.48 4.96 0.03
C GLU A 27 -5.05 4.44 -0.08
N ARG A 28 -4.25 4.58 0.99
CA ARG A 28 -2.88 4.06 1.05
C ARG A 28 -2.84 2.56 0.83
N THR A 29 -3.78 1.82 1.42
CA THR A 29 -3.88 0.35 1.24
C THR A 29 -4.24 0.00 -0.19
N ALA A 30 -5.19 0.71 -0.81
CA ALA A 30 -5.55 0.51 -2.20
C ALA A 30 -4.35 0.76 -3.14
N TYR A 31 -3.57 1.80 -2.86
CA TYR A 31 -2.38 2.13 -3.64
C TYR A 31 -1.28 1.06 -3.52
N VAL A 32 -1.04 0.52 -2.32
CA VAL A 32 -0.07 -0.59 -2.13
C VAL A 32 -0.51 -1.83 -2.92
N ARG A 33 -1.81 -2.16 -2.93
CA ARG A 33 -2.33 -3.28 -3.73
C ARG A 33 -2.14 -3.05 -5.23
N ALA A 34 -2.41 -1.83 -5.71
CA ALA A 34 -2.16 -1.44 -7.09
C ALA A 34 -0.66 -1.57 -7.47
N ALA A 35 0.23 -1.16 -6.56
CA ALA A 35 1.68 -1.27 -6.74
C ALA A 35 2.16 -2.72 -6.88
N VAL A 36 1.63 -3.63 -6.06
CA VAL A 36 1.90 -5.07 -6.17
C VAL A 36 1.36 -5.62 -7.50
N ALA A 37 0.12 -5.30 -7.85
CA ALA A 37 -0.51 -5.76 -9.10
C ALA A 37 0.22 -5.27 -10.36
N ALA A 38 0.87 -4.11 -10.31
CA ALA A 38 1.63 -3.56 -11.44
C ALA A 38 3.01 -4.22 -11.65
N LEU A 39 3.50 -5.01 -10.69
CA LEU A 39 4.80 -5.69 -10.79
C LEU A 39 4.85 -6.66 -11.98
N PRO A 40 6.04 -6.89 -12.59
CA PRO A 40 6.23 -8.01 -13.51
C PRO A 40 5.83 -9.34 -12.87
N ASP A 41 5.17 -10.22 -13.61
CA ASP A 41 4.47 -11.39 -13.06
C ASP A 41 5.35 -12.22 -12.12
N ARG A 42 6.58 -12.54 -12.52
CA ARG A 42 7.52 -13.30 -11.68
C ARG A 42 7.88 -12.60 -10.37
N MET A 43 8.01 -11.28 -10.38
CA MET A 43 8.28 -10.49 -9.17
C MET A 43 7.04 -10.42 -8.28
N ARG A 44 5.85 -10.27 -8.89
CA ARG A 44 4.56 -10.28 -8.18
C ARG A 44 4.36 -11.58 -7.42
N SER A 45 4.51 -12.73 -8.10
CA SER A 45 4.35 -14.04 -7.46
C SER A 45 5.32 -14.26 -6.29
N ILE A 46 6.57 -13.77 -6.39
CA ILE A 46 7.54 -13.85 -5.28
C ILE A 46 7.11 -12.97 -4.10
N VAL A 47 6.60 -11.77 -4.36
CA VAL A 47 6.12 -10.85 -3.32
C VAL A 47 4.85 -11.42 -2.65
N GLU A 48 3.90 -11.93 -3.45
CA GLU A 48 2.68 -12.57 -2.97
C GLU A 48 3.00 -13.76 -2.06
N ALA A 49 3.83 -14.68 -2.55
CA ALA A 49 4.26 -15.85 -1.78
C ALA A 49 4.89 -15.49 -0.43
N ILE A 50 5.75 -14.48 -0.38
CA ILE A 50 6.48 -14.12 0.85
C ILE A 50 5.62 -13.37 1.85
N TYR A 51 4.79 -12.42 1.39
CA TYR A 51 4.12 -11.48 2.29
C TYR A 51 2.63 -11.75 2.49
N PHE A 52 2.02 -12.57 1.64
CA PHE A 52 0.59 -12.92 1.72
C PHE A 52 0.39 -14.41 2.02
N ASP A 53 1.28 -15.27 1.52
CA ASP A 53 1.19 -16.72 1.74
C ASP A 53 2.18 -17.26 2.80
N ASP A 54 2.93 -16.38 3.48
CA ASP A 54 3.95 -16.71 4.50
C ASP A 54 5.00 -17.74 4.05
N ARG A 55 5.28 -17.81 2.75
CA ARG A 55 6.26 -18.75 2.19
C ARG A 55 7.69 -18.24 2.33
N THR A 56 8.60 -19.17 2.56
CA THR A 56 10.03 -18.86 2.70
C THR A 56 10.72 -18.71 1.35
N VAL A 57 11.83 -17.98 1.34
CA VAL A 57 12.72 -17.85 0.17
C VAL A 57 13.21 -19.22 -0.31
N THR A 58 13.45 -20.15 0.61
CA THR A 58 13.87 -21.52 0.30
C THR A 58 12.83 -22.27 -0.51
N GLU A 59 11.59 -22.33 -0.03
CA GLU A 59 10.50 -23.03 -0.72
C GLU A 59 10.24 -22.46 -2.12
N ILE A 60 10.33 -21.14 -2.26
CA ILE A 60 10.14 -20.46 -3.54
C ILE A 60 11.31 -20.77 -4.49
N ALA A 61 12.54 -20.78 -3.99
CA ALA A 61 13.73 -21.09 -4.78
C ALA A 61 13.67 -22.52 -5.32
N GLU A 62 13.28 -23.48 -4.48
CA GLU A 62 13.10 -24.89 -4.83
C GLU A 62 11.99 -25.07 -5.88
N GLU A 63 10.81 -24.47 -5.68
CA GLU A 63 9.70 -24.56 -6.63
C GLU A 63 10.06 -23.96 -8.00
N LEU A 64 10.72 -22.80 -8.01
CA LEU A 64 11.06 -22.08 -9.23
C LEU A 64 12.35 -22.60 -9.91
N GLY A 65 13.06 -23.54 -9.28
CA GLY A 65 14.33 -24.08 -9.78
C GLY A 65 15.43 -23.02 -9.92
N ILE A 66 15.48 -22.04 -9.02
CA ILE A 66 16.48 -20.95 -9.02
C ILE A 66 17.19 -20.85 -7.67
N THR A 67 18.25 -20.05 -7.61
CA THR A 67 18.98 -19.84 -6.35
C THR A 67 18.21 -18.92 -5.39
N HIS A 68 18.47 -19.07 -4.08
CA HIS A 68 17.94 -18.18 -3.05
C HIS A 68 18.35 -16.71 -3.29
N SER A 69 19.56 -16.50 -3.81
CA SER A 69 20.08 -15.18 -4.18
C SER A 69 19.30 -14.56 -5.33
N ALA A 70 18.87 -15.35 -6.33
CA ALA A 70 18.00 -14.86 -7.41
C ALA A 70 16.62 -14.45 -6.88
N VAL A 71 15.99 -15.24 -6.02
CA VAL A 71 14.72 -14.88 -5.36
C VAL A 71 14.87 -13.58 -4.55
N SER A 72 15.94 -13.47 -3.76
CA SER A 72 16.24 -12.29 -2.95
C SER A 72 16.45 -11.04 -3.81
N GLN A 73 17.12 -11.18 -4.95
CA GLN A 73 17.32 -10.10 -5.91
C GLN A 73 16.02 -9.67 -6.57
N GLN A 74 15.18 -10.62 -7.02
CA GLN A 74 13.87 -10.31 -7.61
C GLN A 74 12.95 -9.62 -6.60
N ARG A 75 12.93 -10.07 -5.35
CA ARG A 75 12.21 -9.39 -4.26
C ARG A 75 12.72 -7.97 -4.06
N SER A 76 14.03 -7.78 -3.98
CA SER A 76 14.61 -6.45 -3.76
C SER A 76 14.28 -5.48 -4.89
N GLU A 77 14.34 -5.95 -6.14
CA GLU A 77 13.94 -5.17 -7.31
C GLU A 77 12.44 -4.85 -7.31
N ALA A 78 11.59 -5.78 -6.89
CA ALA A 78 10.16 -5.55 -6.73
C ALA A 78 9.88 -4.44 -5.70
N ILE A 79 10.50 -4.49 -4.51
CA ILE A 79 10.29 -3.44 -3.50
C ILE A 79 10.81 -2.09 -4.00
N ARG A 80 11.90 -2.06 -4.77
CA ARG A 80 12.40 -0.81 -5.37
C ARG A 80 11.41 -0.22 -6.37
N LEU A 81 10.83 -1.02 -7.27
CA LEU A 81 9.78 -0.55 -8.18
C LEU A 81 8.55 -0.03 -7.43
N MET A 82 8.09 -0.75 -6.40
CA MET A 82 6.98 -0.29 -5.57
C MET A 82 7.27 1.04 -4.89
N ARG A 83 8.47 1.21 -4.31
CA ARG A 83 8.90 2.49 -3.73
C ARG A 83 8.93 3.62 -4.75
N GLU A 84 9.40 3.37 -5.97
CA GLU A 84 9.42 4.37 -7.03
C GLU A 84 8.01 4.78 -7.47
N GLY A 85 7.09 3.81 -7.57
CA GLY A 85 5.68 4.08 -7.86
C GLY A 85 4.99 4.87 -6.76
N MET A 86 5.24 4.52 -5.50
CA MET A 86 4.72 5.27 -4.34
C MET A 86 5.30 6.68 -4.28
N ALA A 87 6.62 6.84 -4.44
CA ALA A 87 7.25 8.15 -4.46
C ALA A 87 6.66 9.04 -5.56
N THR A 88 6.31 8.50 -6.72
CA THR A 88 5.72 9.30 -7.82
C THR A 88 4.29 9.77 -7.49
N HIS A 89 3.52 9.00 -6.73
CA HIS A 89 2.14 9.38 -6.34
C HIS A 89 2.11 10.32 -5.14
N TYR A 90 2.97 10.10 -4.15
CA TYR A 90 3.06 10.96 -2.96
C TYR A 90 3.98 12.18 -3.14
N ALA A 91 4.81 12.24 -4.17
CA ALA A 91 5.57 13.45 -4.49
C ALA A 91 4.68 14.63 -4.92
N ASP A 92 3.42 14.36 -5.28
CA ASP A 92 2.41 15.40 -5.52
C ASP A 92 1.90 16.02 -4.20
N GLU A 93 2.13 15.35 -3.05
CA GLU A 93 1.69 15.75 -1.71
C GLU A 93 2.85 16.18 -0.78
N GLY A 94 4.13 16.01 -1.18
CA GLY A 94 5.30 16.36 -0.37
C GLY A 94 6.67 16.11 -1.03
N ASP A 95 7.75 16.55 -0.36
CA ASP A 95 9.14 16.60 -0.88
C ASP A 95 9.63 15.23 -1.41
N PRO A 96 10.06 15.11 -2.69
CA PRO A 96 10.34 13.81 -3.31
C PRO A 96 11.52 13.10 -2.64
N ALA A 97 11.27 11.90 -2.11
CA ALA A 97 12.33 10.99 -1.71
C ALA A 97 13.20 10.63 -2.94
N VAL A 98 14.44 11.10 -2.98
CA VAL A 98 15.39 10.82 -4.06
C VAL A 98 15.79 9.33 -4.02
N ILE A 99 15.16 8.51 -4.85
CA ILE A 99 15.53 7.10 -5.02
C ILE A 99 16.42 6.98 -6.25
N GLU A 100 17.70 6.65 -6.06
CA GLU A 100 18.64 6.35 -7.15
C GLU A 100 18.14 5.16 -7.97
N ALA A 101 17.75 5.42 -9.22
CA ALA A 101 17.17 4.44 -10.12
C ALA A 101 18.25 3.50 -10.69
N LYS A 102 18.35 2.28 -10.15
CA LYS A 102 19.19 1.20 -10.71
C LYS A 102 18.49 0.32 -11.76
N THR A 103 17.21 0.60 -12.09
CA THR A 103 16.47 -0.11 -13.15
C THR A 103 16.61 0.58 -14.50
N SER A 104 16.55 -0.19 -15.59
CA SER A 104 16.53 0.38 -16.93
C SER A 104 15.27 1.23 -17.16
N GLN A 105 15.43 2.36 -17.84
CA GLN A 105 14.34 3.32 -18.12
C GLN A 105 13.09 2.65 -18.73
N ALA A 106 13.26 1.66 -19.61
CA ALA A 106 12.17 0.93 -20.24
C ALA A 106 11.37 0.04 -19.26
N ARG A 107 12.03 -0.56 -18.27
CA ARG A 107 11.32 -1.35 -17.24
C ARG A 107 10.56 -0.44 -16.27
N ARG A 108 11.15 0.71 -15.93
CA ARG A 108 10.50 1.73 -15.10
C ARG A 108 9.23 2.25 -15.75
N SER A 109 9.30 2.66 -17.03
CA SER A 109 8.15 3.21 -17.74
C SER A 109 7.01 2.20 -17.88
N ALA A 110 7.32 0.94 -18.21
CA ALA A 110 6.33 -0.12 -18.31
C ALA A 110 5.62 -0.38 -16.96
N TYR A 111 6.36 -0.36 -15.86
CA TYR A 111 5.79 -0.49 -14.52
C TYR A 111 4.86 0.67 -14.18
N LEU A 112 5.31 1.92 -14.37
CA LEU A 112 4.50 3.10 -14.08
C LEU A 112 3.21 3.16 -14.91
N ALA A 113 3.26 2.74 -16.19
CA ALA A 113 2.08 2.65 -17.03
C ALA A 113 1.03 1.65 -16.50
N ARG A 114 1.47 0.48 -16.01
CA ARG A 114 0.55 -0.50 -15.38
C ARG A 114 0.02 0.00 -14.04
N LEU A 115 0.84 0.71 -13.28
CA LEU A 115 0.42 1.28 -12.00
C LEU A 115 -0.69 2.32 -12.19
N ALA A 116 -0.55 3.20 -13.18
CA ALA A 116 -1.59 4.16 -13.52
C ALA A 116 -2.93 3.46 -13.89
N GLN A 117 -2.87 2.36 -14.64
CA GLN A 117 -4.08 1.58 -15.00
C GLN A 117 -4.77 0.97 -13.77
N HIS A 118 -4.01 0.46 -12.80
CA HIS A 118 -4.57 -0.12 -11.57
C HIS A 118 -5.05 0.95 -10.59
N ALA A 119 -4.35 2.08 -10.49
CA ALA A 119 -4.76 3.19 -9.64
C ALA A 119 -6.10 3.79 -10.10
N VAL A 120 -6.32 3.96 -11.41
CA VAL A 120 -7.62 4.43 -11.96
C VAL A 120 -8.75 3.44 -11.64
N ALA A 121 -8.48 2.13 -11.71
CA ALA A 121 -9.46 1.12 -11.32
C ALA A 121 -9.81 1.16 -9.82
N HIS A 122 -8.85 1.56 -8.97
CA HIS A 122 -9.02 1.69 -7.52
C HIS A 122 -9.50 3.08 -7.06
N LEU A 123 -9.51 4.11 -7.91
CA LEU A 123 -10.08 5.44 -7.63
C LEU A 123 -11.61 5.51 -7.87
N HIS A 124 -12.20 4.40 -8.34
CA HIS A 124 -13.65 4.19 -8.39
C HIS A 124 -14.27 3.42 -7.18
N PRO A 125 -13.94 3.67 -5.90
CA PRO A 125 -14.73 3.16 -4.79
C PRO A 125 -15.63 4.28 -4.23
N HIS A 126 -16.91 3.95 -4.12
CA HIS A 126 -17.96 4.71 -3.43
C HIS A 126 -18.38 6.04 -4.07
N THR A 127 -19.36 5.95 -4.96
CA THR A 127 -20.43 6.96 -5.00
C THR A 127 -21.04 6.99 -3.58
N PRO A 128 -20.96 8.09 -2.82
CA PRO A 128 -21.69 8.19 -1.58
C PRO A 128 -23.17 8.10 -1.94
N THR A 129 -23.84 7.05 -1.48
CA THR A 129 -25.29 6.92 -1.58
C THR A 129 -25.89 8.19 -0.97
N PRO A 130 -26.69 8.98 -1.69
CA PRO A 130 -27.35 10.12 -1.08
C PRO A 130 -28.29 9.57 -0.01
N THR A 131 -27.97 9.85 1.26
CA THR A 131 -28.88 9.63 2.39
C THR A 131 -30.13 10.46 2.13
N SER A 132 -31.12 9.81 1.54
CA SER A 132 -32.49 10.30 1.45
C SER A 132 -33.20 10.07 2.78
N ALA A 133 -34.02 11.07 3.13
CA ALA A 133 -35.08 11.06 4.13
C ALA A 133 -34.63 11.20 5.60
N ARG A 134 -35.29 11.99 6.46
CA ARG A 134 -36.66 12.55 6.42
C ARG A 134 -36.71 13.65 7.51
N ALA A 135 -37.08 14.89 7.18
CA ALA A 135 -38.36 15.50 7.57
C ALA A 135 -38.94 15.02 8.93
N SER A 136 -38.89 15.90 9.93
CA SER A 136 -40.07 16.52 10.58
C SER A 136 -39.66 17.50 11.67
#